data_AF-A0A951B1Y8-F1
#
_entry.id   AF-A0A951B1Y8-F1
#
_cell.length_a   1.000
_cell.length_b   1.000
_cell.length_c   1.000
_cell.angle_alpha   90.00
_cell.angle_beta   90.00
_cell.angle_gamma   90.00
#
_symmetry.space_group_name_H-M   'P 1'
#
loop_
_entity.id
_entity.type
_entity.pdbx_description
1 polymer ?
#
loop_
_entity_poly.entity_id
_entity_poly.type
_entity_poly.pdbx_seq_one_letter_code
_entity_poly.pdbx_strand_id
1 'polypeptide(L)'
;MTMRPPLALFLCLLLNVSMAFAQKKKPPAETPLTPAEKAAHILDRFAFGPRPGDLQAVEKQGPERWFETQLQPDSIPDRDLDARLAPLRSLRMSASDLVVNFPTNQMLQQVDQGKQPMPSDPQLAAIYSTL
;
A
#
# COMPACT_ATOMS: atom_id res chain seq x y z
N MET A 1 35.95 -53.82 60.63
CA MET A 1 35.16 -52.57 60.70
C MET A 1 35.77 -51.58 59.71
N THR A 2 35.27 -51.55 58.47
CA THR A 2 35.77 -50.66 57.42
C THR A 2 34.60 -49.87 56.85
N MET A 3 34.64 -48.55 57.05
CA MET A 3 33.65 -47.59 56.57
C MET A 3 33.65 -47.56 55.04
N ARG A 4 32.46 -47.59 54.42
CA ARG A 4 32.27 -47.31 52.98
C ARG A 4 32.14 -45.78 52.79
N PRO A 5 32.93 -45.15 51.90
CA PRO A 5 32.80 -43.72 51.61
C PRO A 5 31.56 -43.41 50.74
N PRO A 6 31.01 -42.17 50.79
CA PRO A 6 29.69 -41.85 50.24
C PRO A 6 29.73 -41.67 48.72
N LEU A 7 29.00 -42.54 48.02
CA LEU A 7 28.71 -42.55 46.58
C LEU A 7 27.98 -41.28 46.06
N ALA A 8 27.70 -40.30 46.92
CA ALA A 8 26.81 -39.17 46.62
C ALA A 8 27.49 -38.01 45.88
N LEU A 9 28.83 -37.90 45.89
CA LEU A 9 29.52 -36.75 45.29
C LEU A 9 29.84 -36.91 43.79
N PHE A 10 29.66 -38.09 43.21
CA PHE A 10 29.90 -38.30 41.77
C PHE A 10 28.64 -38.14 40.89
N LEU A 11 27.45 -38.05 41.49
CA LEU A 11 26.20 -37.97 40.75
C LEU A 11 25.85 -36.54 40.29
N CYS A 12 26.41 -35.50 40.91
CA CYS A 12 26.12 -34.10 40.57
C CYS A 12 26.96 -33.53 39.41
N LEU A 13 28.06 -34.17 39.00
CA LEU A 13 28.84 -33.68 37.86
C LEU A 13 28.36 -34.22 36.49
N LEU A 14 27.48 -35.23 36.47
CA LEU A 14 26.97 -35.83 35.24
C LEU A 14 25.66 -35.20 34.73
N LEU A 15 25.05 -34.28 35.48
CA LEU A 15 23.76 -33.66 35.12
C LEU A 15 23.89 -32.33 34.36
N ASN A 16 25.08 -31.73 34.25
CA ASN A 16 25.26 -30.40 33.63
C ASN A 16 25.79 -30.40 32.19
N VAL A 17 26.03 -31.58 31.57
CA VAL A 17 26.54 -31.68 30.19
C VAL A 17 25.42 -31.80 29.13
N SER A 18 24.15 -31.80 29.52
CA SER A 18 23.04 -31.93 28.56
C SER A 18 22.53 -30.61 27.97
N MET A 19 23.00 -29.44 28.45
CA MET A 19 22.44 -28.15 28.01
C MET A 19 23.20 -27.46 26.86
N ALA A 20 24.29 -28.06 26.35
CA ALA A 20 25.13 -27.44 25.32
C ALA A 20 24.77 -27.84 23.86
N PHE A 21 23.81 -28.73 23.63
CA PHE A 21 23.35 -29.12 22.29
C PHE A 21 21.85 -28.87 22.09
N ALA A 22 21.38 -27.65 22.38
CA ALA A 22 20.15 -27.18 21.77
C ALA A 22 20.43 -26.96 20.27
N GLN A 23 20.21 -28.00 19.45
CA GLN A 23 20.23 -27.87 18.00
C GLN A 23 19.26 -26.76 17.61
N LYS A 24 19.76 -25.64 17.08
CA LYS A 24 18.92 -24.67 16.36
C LYS A 24 18.30 -25.42 15.18
N LYS A 25 17.06 -25.89 15.34
CA LYS A 25 16.27 -26.45 14.24
C LYS A 25 16.26 -25.39 13.14
N LYS A 26 16.92 -25.68 12.03
CA LYS A 26 16.84 -24.85 10.84
C LYS A 26 15.36 -24.78 10.47
N PRO A 27 14.78 -23.58 10.29
CA PRO A 27 13.38 -23.48 9.92
C PRO A 27 13.14 -24.32 8.64
N PRO A 28 11.94 -24.91 8.48
CA PRO A 28 11.60 -25.64 7.26
C PRO A 28 11.92 -24.77 6.05
N ALA A 29 12.53 -25.36 5.01
CA ALA A 29 12.70 -24.66 3.75
C ALA A 29 11.31 -24.32 3.20
N GLU A 30 11.08 -23.03 2.93
CA GLU A 30 9.82 -22.59 2.34
C GLU A 30 9.67 -23.19 0.94
N THR A 31 8.51 -23.76 0.67
CA THR A 31 8.22 -24.28 -0.67
C THR A 31 8.01 -23.09 -1.61
N PRO A 32 8.74 -23.00 -2.73
CA PRO A 32 8.52 -21.92 -3.69
C PRO A 32 7.09 -21.94 -4.22
N LEU A 33 6.46 -20.77 -4.28
CA LEU A 33 5.13 -20.61 -4.87
C LEU A 33 5.16 -20.98 -6.37
N THR A 34 4.11 -21.65 -6.82
CA THR A 34 3.82 -21.89 -8.24
C THR A 34 3.54 -20.57 -8.97
N PRO A 35 3.62 -20.52 -10.32
CA PRO A 35 3.28 -19.31 -11.08
C PRO A 35 1.87 -18.78 -10.77
N ALA A 36 0.88 -19.68 -10.66
CA ALA A 36 -0.48 -19.33 -10.31
C ALA A 36 -0.60 -18.73 -8.90
N GLU A 37 0.09 -19.33 -7.93
CA GLU A 37 0.11 -18.81 -6.56
C GLU A 37 0.81 -17.45 -6.49
N LYS A 38 1.87 -17.22 -7.27
CA LYS A 38 2.53 -15.91 -7.36
C LYS A 38 1.61 -14.86 -7.99
N ALA A 39 0.90 -15.22 -9.06
CA ALA A 39 -0.06 -14.35 -9.71
C ALA A 39 -1.24 -14.01 -8.79
N ALA A 40 -1.79 -15.00 -8.09
CA ALA A 40 -2.84 -14.77 -7.09
C ALA A 40 -2.33 -13.88 -5.96
N HIS A 41 -1.14 -14.17 -5.43
CA HIS A 41 -0.54 -13.41 -4.35
C HIS A 41 -0.33 -11.94 -4.73
N ILE A 42 0.17 -11.65 -5.93
CA ILE A 42 0.41 -10.26 -6.32
C ILE A 42 -0.90 -9.49 -6.55
N LEU A 43 -1.93 -10.14 -7.10
CA LEU A 43 -3.26 -9.54 -7.27
C LEU A 43 -3.95 -9.30 -5.93
N ASP A 44 -3.77 -10.17 -4.94
CA ASP A 44 -4.33 -10.00 -3.60
C ASP A 44 -3.62 -8.93 -2.77
N ARG A 45 -2.38 -8.56 -3.13
CA ARG A 45 -1.57 -7.56 -2.42
C ARG A 45 -1.61 -6.19 -3.07
N PHE A 46 -1.64 -6.14 -4.40
CA PHE A 46 -1.48 -4.91 -5.17
C PHE A 46 -2.68 -4.59 -6.07
N ALA A 47 -3.72 -5.41 -6.03
CA ALA A 47 -5.02 -5.13 -6.62
C ALA A 47 -6.14 -5.47 -5.63
N PHE A 48 -7.39 -5.46 -6.10
CA PHE A 48 -8.57 -5.81 -5.32
C PHE A 48 -8.86 -7.33 -5.34
N GLY A 49 -7.82 -8.14 -5.54
CA GLY A 49 -7.95 -9.58 -5.82
C GLY A 49 -8.16 -9.89 -7.32
N PRO A 50 -8.06 -11.17 -7.71
CA PRO A 50 -8.13 -11.59 -9.10
C PRO A 50 -9.55 -11.53 -9.67
N ARG A 51 -9.74 -10.83 -10.79
CA ARG A 51 -10.96 -10.95 -11.62
C ARG A 51 -10.79 -12.09 -12.64
N PRO A 52 -11.89 -12.55 -13.27
CA PRO A 52 -11.80 -13.53 -14.35
C PRO A 52 -10.82 -13.07 -15.45
N GLY A 53 -9.77 -13.88 -15.69
CA GLY A 53 -8.73 -13.60 -16.67
C GLY A 53 -7.47 -12.90 -16.13
N ASP A 54 -7.52 -12.27 -14.95
CA ASP A 54 -6.37 -11.54 -14.40
C ASP A 54 -5.20 -12.47 -14.08
N LEU A 55 -5.47 -13.66 -13.51
CA LEU A 55 -4.43 -14.66 -13.22
C LEU A 55 -3.64 -15.04 -14.47
N GLN A 56 -4.35 -15.32 -15.57
CA GLN A 56 -3.73 -15.71 -16.83
C GLN A 56 -2.96 -14.56 -17.47
N ALA A 57 -3.43 -13.32 -17.31
CA ALA A 57 -2.73 -12.13 -17.78
C ALA A 57 -1.42 -11.92 -17.01
N VAL A 58 -1.47 -12.01 -15.68
CA VAL A 58 -0.29 -11.88 -14.80
C VAL A 58 0.70 -13.01 -15.04
N GLU A 59 0.24 -14.25 -15.18
CA GLU A 59 1.11 -15.39 -15.50
C GLU A 59 1.84 -15.23 -16.83
N LYS A 60 1.15 -14.72 -17.87
CA LYS A 60 1.75 -14.48 -19.19
C LYS A 60 2.79 -13.36 -19.16
N GLN A 61 2.53 -12.30 -18.41
CA GLN A 61 3.41 -11.14 -18.31
C GLN A 61 4.58 -11.36 -17.32
N GLY A 62 4.36 -12.20 -16.30
CA GLY A 62 5.20 -12.31 -15.12
C GLY A 62 4.77 -11.30 -14.04
N PRO A 63 4.70 -11.71 -12.75
CA PRO A 63 4.19 -10.86 -11.66
C PRO A 63 5.00 -9.56 -11.50
N GLU A 64 6.33 -9.63 -11.58
CA GLU A 64 7.19 -8.45 -11.43
C GLU A 64 6.92 -7.43 -12.55
N ARG A 65 6.85 -7.89 -13.80
CA ARG A 65 6.60 -7.00 -14.94
C ARG A 65 5.18 -6.44 -14.94
N TRP A 66 4.21 -7.23 -14.47
CA TRP A 66 2.85 -6.74 -14.25
C TRP A 66 2.83 -5.60 -13.23
N PHE A 67 3.53 -5.77 -12.10
CA PHE A 67 3.62 -4.76 -11.05
C PHE A 67 4.29 -3.47 -11.53
N GLU A 68 5.42 -3.57 -12.22
CA GLU A 68 6.10 -2.40 -12.80
C GLU A 68 5.20 -1.62 -13.76
N THR A 69 4.33 -2.31 -14.50
CA THR A 69 3.35 -1.66 -15.38
C THR A 69 2.32 -0.86 -14.57
N GLN A 70 1.88 -1.37 -13.41
CA GLN A 70 0.92 -0.65 -12.55
C GLN A 70 1.50 0.65 -11.98
N LEU A 71 2.84 0.77 -11.88
CA LEU A 71 3.51 2.01 -11.45
C LEU A 71 3.55 3.08 -12.55
N GLN A 72 3.16 2.75 -13.77
CA GLN A 72 3.14 3.65 -14.94
C GLN A 72 1.71 3.76 -15.51
N PRO A 73 0.76 4.36 -14.75
CA PRO A 73 -0.66 4.38 -15.13
C PRO A 73 -0.91 5.02 -16.49
N ASP A 74 -0.15 6.04 -16.87
CA ASP A 74 -0.27 6.72 -18.17
C ASP A 74 -0.01 5.80 -19.38
N SER A 75 0.66 4.66 -19.17
CA SER A 75 0.92 3.66 -20.21
C SER A 75 -0.18 2.61 -20.35
N ILE A 76 -1.15 2.58 -19.42
CA ILE A 76 -2.24 1.60 -19.38
C ILE A 76 -3.49 2.22 -20.01
N PRO A 77 -3.88 1.83 -21.25
CA PRO A 77 -5.05 2.41 -21.89
C PRO A 77 -6.34 1.91 -21.24
N ASP A 78 -7.14 2.83 -20.69
CA ASP A 78 -8.48 2.54 -20.15
C ASP A 78 -9.50 3.58 -20.64
N ARG A 79 -10.00 3.36 -21.87
CA ARG A 79 -10.92 4.29 -22.54
C ARG A 79 -12.26 4.42 -21.82
N ASP A 80 -12.72 3.35 -21.17
CA ASP A 80 -13.99 3.35 -20.47
C ASP A 80 -13.90 4.18 -19.20
N LEU A 81 -12.79 4.07 -18.46
CA LEU A 81 -12.49 4.95 -17.33
C LEU A 81 -12.31 6.39 -17.79
N ASP A 82 -11.53 6.63 -18.85
CA ASP A 82 -11.29 7.97 -19.39
C ASP A 82 -12.61 8.68 -19.74
N ALA A 83 -13.54 7.97 -20.38
CA ALA A 83 -14.86 8.49 -20.73
C ALA A 83 -15.70 8.84 -19.48
N ARG A 84 -15.62 8.03 -18.42
CA ARG A 84 -16.32 8.28 -17.14
C ARG A 84 -15.72 9.47 -16.39
N LEU A 85 -14.41 9.67 -16.47
CA LEU A 85 -13.71 10.78 -15.81
C LEU A 85 -13.75 12.08 -16.63
N ALA A 86 -14.02 12.01 -17.94
CA ALA A 86 -14.05 13.17 -18.83
C ALA A 86 -14.88 14.37 -18.30
N PRO A 87 -16.08 14.18 -17.73
CA PRO A 87 -16.89 15.29 -17.22
C PRO A 87 -16.39 15.92 -15.91
N LEU A 88 -15.50 15.24 -15.17
CA LEU A 88 -15.02 15.68 -13.85
C LEU A 88 -13.88 16.69 -14.00
N ARG A 89 -14.24 17.94 -14.32
CA ARG A 89 -13.28 19.03 -14.56
C ARG A 89 -12.23 19.18 -13.45
N SER A 90 -12.63 19.02 -12.19
CA SER A 90 -11.76 19.20 -11.02
C SER A 90 -10.54 18.27 -11.00
N LEU A 91 -10.61 17.10 -11.63
CA LEU A 91 -9.48 16.16 -11.71
C LEU A 91 -8.32 16.69 -12.55
N ARG A 92 -8.57 17.69 -13.41
CA ARG A 92 -7.57 18.30 -14.30
C ARG A 92 -7.16 19.71 -13.87
N MET A 93 -7.67 20.17 -12.73
CA MET A 93 -7.39 21.51 -12.22
C MET A 93 -6.11 21.50 -11.39
N SER A 94 -5.33 22.59 -11.47
CA SER A 94 -4.20 22.77 -10.56
C SER A 94 -4.69 23.01 -9.13
N ALA A 95 -3.83 22.80 -8.13
CA ALA A 95 -4.16 23.11 -6.74
C ALA A 95 -4.60 24.58 -6.56
N SER A 96 -3.97 25.52 -7.27
CA SER A 96 -4.37 26.93 -7.28
C SER A 96 -5.75 27.14 -7.91
N ASP A 97 -6.04 26.47 -9.02
CA ASP A 97 -7.36 26.60 -9.68
C ASP A 97 -8.48 26.07 -8.79
N LEU A 98 -8.22 24.98 -8.05
CA LEU A 98 -9.19 24.42 -7.10
C LEU A 98 -9.55 25.41 -6.01
N VAL A 99 -8.55 26.10 -5.42
CA VAL A 99 -8.80 27.10 -4.36
C VAL A 99 -9.63 28.26 -4.86
N VAL A 100 -9.45 28.68 -6.13
CA VAL A 100 -10.20 29.77 -6.74
C VAL A 100 -11.61 29.34 -7.14
N ASN A 101 -11.78 28.12 -7.68
CA ASN A 101 -13.08 27.65 -8.17
C ASN A 101 -13.95 27.05 -7.05
N PHE A 102 -13.36 26.69 -5.92
CA PHE A 102 -14.03 26.12 -4.76
C PHE A 102 -13.54 26.82 -3.48
N PRO A 103 -13.84 28.13 -3.32
CA PRO A 103 -13.30 28.93 -2.22
C PRO A 103 -13.82 28.46 -0.85
N THR A 104 -12.99 28.62 0.17
CA THR A 104 -13.42 28.40 1.55
C THR A 104 -14.28 29.55 2.05
N ASN A 105 -15.11 29.31 3.08
CA ASN A 105 -15.91 30.37 3.71
C ASN A 105 -15.07 31.54 4.21
N GLN A 106 -13.83 31.30 4.66
CA GLN A 106 -12.91 32.35 5.08
C GLN A 106 -12.47 33.23 3.92
N MET A 107 -12.21 32.65 2.75
CA MET A 107 -11.88 33.43 1.55
C MET A 107 -13.06 34.28 1.10
N LEU A 108 -14.27 33.70 1.09
CA LEU A 108 -15.49 34.44 0.77
C LEU A 108 -15.67 35.66 1.69
N GLN A 109 -15.49 35.47 3.01
CA GLN A 109 -15.54 36.57 3.98
C GLN A 109 -14.45 37.63 3.76
N GLN A 110 -13.26 37.26 3.32
CA GLN A 110 -12.20 38.23 3.03
C GLN A 110 -12.51 39.09 1.81
N VAL A 111 -13.14 38.50 0.78
CA VAL A 111 -13.59 39.23 -0.41
C VAL A 111 -14.76 40.16 -0.03
N ASP A 112 -15.72 39.67 0.76
CA ASP A 112 -16.85 40.48 1.26
C ASP A 112 -16.38 41.67 2.12
N GLN A 113 -15.37 41.46 2.99
CA GLN A 113 -14.74 42.52 3.78
C GLN A 113 -13.82 43.46 2.96
N GLY A 114 -13.68 43.25 1.65
CA GLY A 114 -12.81 44.04 0.78
C GLY A 114 -11.30 43.84 1.04
N LYS A 115 -10.91 42.80 1.80
CA LYS A 115 -9.50 42.46 2.07
C LYS A 115 -8.83 41.78 0.88
N GLN A 116 -9.62 41.20 -0.01
CA GLN A 116 -9.18 40.58 -1.26
C GLN A 116 -10.05 41.12 -2.41
N PRO A 117 -9.49 41.39 -3.59
CA PRO A 117 -10.27 41.84 -4.74
C PRO A 117 -11.16 40.70 -5.25
N MET A 118 -12.35 41.05 -5.76
CA MET A 118 -13.21 40.10 -6.46
C MET A 118 -12.51 39.60 -7.74
N PRO A 119 -12.64 38.31 -8.10
CA PRO A 119 -12.14 37.81 -9.38
C PRO A 119 -12.73 38.57 -10.57
N SER A 120 -11.91 38.85 -11.58
CA SER A 120 -12.36 39.59 -12.78
C SER A 120 -13.19 38.75 -13.75
N ASP A 121 -13.06 37.42 -13.70
CA ASP A 121 -13.89 36.51 -14.49
C ASP A 121 -15.32 36.51 -13.93
N PRO A 122 -16.34 36.86 -14.73
CA PRO A 122 -17.74 36.88 -14.30
C PRO A 122 -18.24 35.55 -13.71
N GLN A 123 -17.76 34.40 -14.22
CA GLN A 123 -18.18 33.10 -13.71
C GLN A 123 -17.61 32.82 -12.32
N LEU A 124 -16.34 33.17 -12.12
CA LEU A 124 -15.72 33.07 -10.81
C LEU A 124 -16.34 34.07 -9.84
N ALA A 125 -16.56 35.32 -10.26
CA ALA A 125 -17.21 36.33 -9.44
C ALA A 125 -18.56 35.85 -8.88
N ALA A 126 -19.36 35.15 -9.70
CA ALA A 126 -20.63 34.59 -9.27
C ALA A 126 -20.49 33.60 -8.10
N ILE A 127 -19.43 32.78 -8.07
CA ILE A 127 -19.14 31.84 -6.98
C ILE A 127 -18.82 32.58 -5.68
N TYR A 128 -18.14 33.73 -5.78
CA TYR A 128 -17.78 34.52 -4.60
C TYR A 128 -18.93 35.36 -4.06
N SER A 129 -19.97 35.59 -4.86
CA SER A 129 -21.14 36.41 -4.47
C SER A 129 -22.32 35.61 -3.89
N THR A 130 -22.23 34.29 -3.75
CA THR A 130 -23.35 33.46 -3.24
C THR A 130 -23.50 33.45 -1.71
N LEU A 131 -23.02 34.48 -1.01
CA LEU A 131 -23.26 34.67 0.43
C LEU A 131 -24.45 35.59 0.70
#